data_AF-A0A817U5T9-F1
#
_entry.id   AF-A0A817U5T9-F1
#
_cell.length_a   1.000
_cell.length_b   1.000
_cell.length_c   1.000
_cell.angle_alpha   90.00
_cell.angle_beta   90.00
_cell.angle_gamma   90.00
#
_symmetry.space_group_name_H-M   'P 1'
#
loop_
_entity.id
_entity.type
_entity.pdbx_description
1 polymer ?
#
loop_
_entity_poly.entity_id
_entity_poly.type
_entity_poly.pdbx_seq_one_letter_code
_entity_poly.pdbx_strand_id
1 'polypeptide(L)'
;MPNVWLMRRRRIRPLILPSRCKQSLKPPRKKYLLLIKLMKLFAAILVLLMIGAFTVVTTLQDSNSTRYQREADLTRMERQGQLQEATEKRQNIADLAKLHEQQDYNDRVAKGLRMQNVYDAYMRGLASIILKPNINLTSSELLFARSRTLSVLDQIDLKRKWYLIKFLYDSELLYVRDVGYRFVDLGGADLSNVTFEFYQSNLSGLHFNNCHFEQLRFDQADLQNTQFNSVPSSSKIDFRRVNLIGSNFNTPYKTYVNISDSFLPNGTFITSFRSFGVNLLKNGGAEEGECYGNPYENFTGRKPPLGWQRDGDAF
;
A
#
# COMPACT_ATOMS: atom_id res chain seq x y z
N MET A 1 14.72 -18.86 -37.18
CA MET A 1 15.09 -20.21 -37.66
C MET A 1 13.99 -20.73 -38.57
N PRO A 2 14.22 -20.94 -39.88
CA PRO A 2 13.22 -21.50 -40.78
C PRO A 2 13.50 -22.98 -41.03
N ASN A 3 12.55 -23.86 -40.69
CA ASN A 3 12.63 -25.27 -41.04
C ASN A 3 12.10 -25.50 -42.46
N VAL A 4 13.07 -25.70 -43.35
CA VAL A 4 12.98 -26.30 -44.67
C VAL A 4 12.42 -27.73 -44.53
N TRP A 5 11.31 -28.05 -45.20
CA TRP A 5 10.89 -29.44 -45.44
C TRP A 5 10.85 -29.74 -46.94
N LEU A 6 11.72 -30.68 -47.29
CA LEU A 6 12.05 -31.13 -48.63
C LEU A 6 10.93 -31.92 -49.32
N MET A 7 10.80 -31.64 -50.62
CA MET A 7 10.20 -32.49 -51.65
C MET A 7 10.68 -33.94 -51.57
N ARG A 8 9.75 -34.89 -51.75
CA ARG A 8 10.08 -36.27 -52.15
C ARG A 8 9.21 -36.68 -53.35
N ARG A 9 9.67 -36.33 -54.56
CA ARG A 9 9.10 -36.83 -55.83
C ARG A 9 9.41 -38.32 -55.96
N ARG A 10 8.41 -39.20 -55.85
CA ARG A 10 8.53 -40.62 -56.22
C ARG A 10 8.32 -40.76 -57.73
N ARG A 11 9.35 -41.22 -58.44
CA ARG A 11 9.28 -41.67 -59.85
C ARG A 11 8.48 -42.96 -59.91
N ILE A 12 7.39 -42.97 -60.67
CA ILE A 12 6.62 -44.18 -61.00
C ILE A 12 7.29 -44.83 -62.21
N ARG A 13 7.66 -46.10 -62.09
CA ARG A 13 8.22 -46.92 -63.17
C ARG A 13 7.10 -47.34 -64.14
N PRO A 14 7.37 -47.42 -65.45
CA PRO A 14 6.42 -47.97 -66.41
C PRO A 14 6.33 -49.49 -66.22
N LEU A 15 5.14 -49.98 -65.88
CA LEU A 15 4.86 -51.40 -65.77
C LEU A 15 4.53 -51.96 -67.17
N ILE A 16 5.51 -52.66 -67.75
CA ILE A 16 5.36 -53.45 -68.97
C ILE A 16 4.61 -54.74 -68.59
N LEU A 17 3.46 -55.00 -69.22
CA LEU A 17 2.74 -56.27 -69.14
C LEU A 17 2.15 -56.66 -70.51
N PRO A 18 1.88 -57.96 -70.73
CA PRO A 18 2.28 -58.66 -71.94
C PRO A 18 1.20 -58.76 -73.01
N SER A 19 1.69 -58.85 -74.25
CA SER A 19 1.01 -59.28 -75.47
C SER A 19 0.34 -60.65 -75.25
N ARG A 20 -1.01 -60.67 -75.14
CA ARG A 20 -1.77 -61.92 -74.98
C ARG A 20 -2.81 -62.09 -76.10
N CYS A 21 -2.60 -63.16 -76.86
CA CYS A 21 -3.58 -64.00 -77.56
C CYS A 21 -4.77 -63.34 -78.25
N LYS A 22 -4.65 -63.21 -79.57
CA LYS A 22 -5.77 -63.09 -80.51
C LYS A 22 -6.58 -64.39 -80.50
N GLN A 23 -7.68 -64.43 -79.76
CA GLN A 23 -8.75 -65.42 -79.97
C GLN A 23 -9.78 -64.83 -80.92
N SER A 24 -9.92 -65.48 -82.08
CA SER A 24 -10.90 -65.19 -83.13
C SER A 24 -12.31 -65.41 -82.60
N LEU A 25 -12.98 -64.31 -82.23
CA LEU A 25 -14.37 -64.29 -81.80
C LEU A 25 -15.28 -64.30 -83.05
N LYS A 26 -16.07 -65.37 -83.20
CA LYS A 26 -17.05 -65.53 -84.29
C LYS A 26 -18.02 -64.33 -84.34
N PRO A 27 -18.43 -63.88 -85.55
CA PRO A 27 -19.28 -62.70 -85.72
C PRO A 27 -20.66 -62.93 -85.08
N PRO A 28 -21.16 -61.98 -84.28
CA PRO A 28 -22.42 -62.15 -83.58
C PRO A 28 -23.59 -62.14 -84.57
N ARG A 29 -24.55 -63.03 -84.33
CA ARG A 29 -25.82 -63.12 -85.04
C ARG A 29 -26.52 -61.74 -85.06
N LYS A 30 -27.10 -61.34 -86.20
CA LYS A 30 -27.71 -60.01 -86.46
C LYS A 30 -28.67 -59.47 -85.37
N LYS A 31 -29.22 -60.33 -84.50
CA LYS A 31 -30.06 -59.94 -83.35
C LYS A 31 -29.31 -59.13 -82.27
N TYR A 32 -27.99 -59.30 -82.13
CA TYR A 32 -27.20 -58.57 -81.12
C TYR A 32 -26.88 -57.12 -81.52
N LEU A 33 -26.91 -56.79 -82.82
CA LEU A 33 -26.54 -55.45 -83.31
C LEU A 33 -27.57 -54.37 -82.89
N LEU A 34 -28.86 -54.74 -82.92
CA LEU A 34 -29.95 -53.86 -82.51
C LEU A 34 -29.93 -53.63 -81.00
N LEU A 35 -29.61 -54.68 -80.24
CA LEU A 35 -29.37 -54.61 -78.79
C LEU A 35 -28.20 -53.66 -78.45
N ILE A 36 -27.09 -53.72 -79.19
CA ILE A 36 -25.92 -52.84 -78.98
C ILE A 36 -26.27 -51.37 -79.27
N LYS A 37 -27.08 -51.07 -80.30
CA LYS A 37 -27.53 -49.70 -80.58
C LYS A 37 -28.44 -49.17 -79.48
N LEU A 38 -29.36 -50.00 -78.97
CA LEU A 38 -30.24 -49.65 -77.84
C LEU A 38 -29.44 -49.39 -76.55
N MET A 39 -28.48 -50.28 -76.25
CA MET A 39 -27.52 -50.14 -75.15
C MET A 39 -26.75 -48.82 -75.21
N LYS A 40 -26.29 -48.40 -76.40
CA LYS A 40 -25.57 -47.13 -76.59
C LYS A 40 -26.46 -45.91 -76.35
N LEU A 41 -27.72 -45.97 -76.80
CA LEU A 41 -28.67 -44.88 -76.59
C LEU A 41 -29.04 -44.75 -75.12
N PHE A 42 -29.24 -45.89 -74.44
CA PHE A 42 -29.46 -45.92 -72.99
C PHE A 42 -28.26 -45.38 -72.22
N ALA A 43 -27.04 -45.78 -72.59
CA ALA A 43 -25.82 -45.26 -72.00
C ALA A 43 -25.69 -43.73 -72.18
N ALA A 44 -26.03 -43.19 -73.35
CA ALA A 44 -25.99 -41.75 -73.61
C ALA A 44 -26.97 -40.97 -72.71
N ILE A 45 -28.20 -41.48 -72.55
CA ILE A 45 -29.21 -40.89 -71.65
C ILE A 45 -28.71 -40.95 -70.20
N LEU A 46 -28.13 -42.09 -69.78
CA LEU A 46 -27.65 -42.29 -68.42
C LEU A 46 -26.48 -41.36 -68.07
N VAL A 47 -25.57 -41.10 -69.02
CA VAL A 47 -24.48 -40.13 -68.85
C VAL A 47 -25.03 -38.71 -68.64
N LEU A 48 -26.01 -38.27 -69.43
CA LEU A 48 -26.64 -36.95 -69.25
C LEU A 48 -27.33 -36.83 -67.88
N LEU A 49 -28.02 -37.88 -67.43
CA LEU A 49 -28.66 -37.93 -66.12
C LEU A 49 -27.63 -37.85 -64.98
N MET A 50 -26.51 -38.54 -65.10
CA MET A 50 -25.40 -38.50 -64.14
C MET A 50 -24.77 -37.10 -64.06
N ILE A 51 -24.57 -36.43 -65.21
CA ILE A 51 -24.06 -35.06 -65.24
C ILE A 51 -25.05 -34.11 -64.54
N GLY A 52 -26.35 -34.23 -64.84
CA GLY A 52 -27.39 -33.43 -64.18
C GLY A 52 -27.43 -33.63 -62.67
N ALA A 53 -27.45 -34.87 -62.20
CA ALA A 53 -27.43 -35.21 -60.78
C ALA A 53 -26.14 -34.72 -60.08
N PHE A 54 -24.99 -34.88 -60.72
CA PHE A 54 -23.70 -34.39 -60.20
C PHE A 54 -23.68 -32.86 -60.08
N THR A 55 -24.25 -32.15 -61.06
CA THR A 55 -24.36 -30.68 -61.03
C THR A 55 -25.27 -30.22 -59.88
N VAL A 56 -26.37 -30.91 -59.62
CA VAL A 56 -27.27 -30.61 -58.48
C VAL A 56 -26.59 -30.88 -57.12
N VAL A 57 -25.87 -32.00 -57.00
CA VAL A 57 -25.18 -32.34 -55.74
C VAL A 57 -24.05 -31.34 -55.45
N THR A 58 -23.25 -31.00 -56.46
CA THR A 58 -22.15 -30.03 -56.30
C THR A 58 -22.68 -28.64 -55.95
N THR A 59 -23.74 -28.17 -56.60
CA THR A 59 -24.37 -26.88 -56.26
C THR A 59 -24.99 -26.86 -54.86
N LEU A 60 -25.61 -27.95 -54.40
CA LEU A 60 -26.09 -28.07 -53.02
C LEU A 60 -24.95 -28.07 -52.00
N GLN A 61 -23.85 -28.76 -52.31
CA GLN A 61 -22.66 -28.82 -51.45
C GLN A 61 -21.99 -27.44 -51.34
N ASP A 62 -21.87 -26.71 -52.45
CA ASP A 62 -21.34 -25.34 -52.49
C ASP A 62 -22.25 -24.34 -51.75
N SER A 63 -23.57 -24.49 -51.87
CA SER A 63 -24.52 -23.67 -51.12
C SER A 63 -24.38 -23.88 -49.62
N ASN A 64 -24.26 -25.13 -49.19
CA ASN A 64 -24.09 -25.48 -47.78
C ASN A 64 -22.75 -24.98 -47.23
N SER A 65 -21.64 -25.13 -47.97
CA SER A 65 -20.33 -24.63 -47.54
C SER A 65 -20.33 -23.11 -47.36
N THR A 66 -21.00 -22.39 -48.25
CA THR A 66 -21.14 -20.92 -48.16
C THR A 66 -21.95 -20.51 -46.92
N ARG A 67 -23.00 -21.26 -46.55
CA ARG A 67 -23.77 -20.98 -45.33
C ARG A 67 -22.91 -21.14 -44.07
N TYR A 68 -22.15 -22.23 -43.98
CA TYR A 68 -21.23 -22.44 -42.85
C TYR A 68 -20.16 -21.35 -42.75
N GLN A 69 -19.63 -20.88 -43.88
CA GLN A 69 -18.67 -19.77 -43.87
C GLN A 69 -19.31 -18.47 -43.38
N ARG A 70 -20.52 -18.14 -43.83
CA ARG A 70 -21.24 -16.93 -43.38
C ARG A 70 -21.55 -16.97 -41.89
N GLU A 71 -22.00 -18.11 -41.36
CA GLU A 71 -22.26 -18.26 -39.92
C GLU A 71 -20.97 -18.13 -39.10
N ALA A 72 -19.87 -18.73 -39.57
CA ALA A 72 -18.57 -18.60 -38.93
C ALA A 72 -18.07 -17.16 -38.94
N ASP A 73 -18.25 -16.43 -40.05
CA ASP A 73 -17.85 -15.03 -40.19
C ASP A 73 -18.71 -14.09 -39.34
N LEU A 74 -20.03 -14.31 -39.27
CA LEU A 74 -20.92 -13.59 -38.34
C LEU A 74 -20.46 -13.76 -36.89
N THR A 75 -20.18 -15.00 -36.48
CA THR A 75 -19.71 -15.29 -35.11
C THR A 75 -18.35 -14.62 -34.84
N ARG A 76 -17.46 -14.56 -35.82
CA ARG A 76 -16.17 -13.86 -35.70
C ARG A 76 -16.36 -12.35 -35.54
N MET A 77 -17.27 -11.75 -36.32
CA MET A 77 -17.58 -10.32 -36.21
C MET A 77 -18.19 -9.98 -34.85
N GLU A 78 -19.11 -10.78 -34.34
CA GLU A 78 -19.69 -10.59 -32.99
C GLU A 78 -18.63 -10.66 -31.89
N ARG A 79 -17.76 -11.68 -31.94
CA ARG A 79 -16.64 -11.80 -30.98
C ARG A 79 -15.67 -10.63 -31.08
N GLN A 80 -15.38 -10.15 -32.29
CA GLN A 80 -14.53 -8.97 -32.48
C GLN A 80 -15.18 -7.70 -31.90
N GLY A 81 -16.48 -7.50 -32.10
CA GLY A 81 -17.22 -6.40 -31.49
C GLY A 81 -17.20 -6.45 -29.96
N GLN A 82 -17.47 -7.61 -29.37
CA GLN A 82 -17.40 -7.81 -27.91
C GLN A 82 -16.00 -7.58 -27.36
N LEU A 83 -14.96 -8.01 -28.07
CA LEU A 83 -13.58 -7.77 -27.68
C LEU A 83 -13.23 -6.28 -27.73
N GLN A 84 -13.66 -5.57 -28.78
CA GLN A 84 -13.47 -4.12 -28.90
C GLN A 84 -14.17 -3.37 -27.77
N GLU A 85 -15.45 -3.66 -27.51
CA GLU A 85 -16.20 -3.05 -26.41
C GLU A 85 -15.57 -3.34 -25.05
N ALA A 86 -15.12 -4.58 -24.82
CA ALA A 86 -14.43 -4.95 -23.60
C ALA A 86 -13.09 -4.22 -23.45
N THR A 87 -12.34 -4.01 -24.54
CA THR A 87 -11.09 -3.25 -24.51
C THR A 87 -11.33 -1.77 -24.24
N GLU A 88 -12.35 -1.17 -24.84
CA GLU A 88 -12.72 0.23 -24.61
C GLU A 88 -13.14 0.45 -23.16
N LYS A 89 -14.00 -0.42 -22.61
CA LYS A 89 -14.39 -0.36 -21.20
C LYS A 89 -13.19 -0.48 -20.26
N ARG A 90 -12.24 -1.37 -20.58
CA ARG A 90 -11.00 -1.51 -19.80
C ARG A 90 -10.14 -0.26 -19.86
N GLN A 91 -10.04 0.39 -21.01
CA GLN A 91 -9.32 1.65 -21.16
C GLN A 91 -9.99 2.76 -20.36
N ASN A 92 -11.32 2.91 -20.47
CA ASN A 92 -12.07 3.91 -19.73
C ASN A 92 -11.95 3.72 -18.21
N ILE A 93 -11.99 2.49 -17.71
CA ILE A 93 -11.78 2.19 -16.28
C ILE A 93 -10.35 2.52 -15.85
N ALA A 94 -9.34 2.19 -16.67
CA ALA A 94 -7.95 2.49 -16.38
C ALA A 94 -7.69 4.00 -16.35
N ASP A 95 -8.29 4.76 -17.26
CA ASP A 95 -8.14 6.21 -17.32
C ASP A 95 -8.87 6.91 -16.16
N LEU A 96 -10.06 6.40 -15.78
CA LEU A 96 -10.76 6.86 -14.59
C LEU A 96 -9.95 6.59 -13.31
N ALA A 97 -9.31 5.43 -13.20
CA ALA A 97 -8.45 5.09 -12.06
C ALA A 97 -7.25 6.04 -11.95
N LYS A 98 -6.59 6.36 -13.09
CA LYS A 98 -5.50 7.34 -13.12
C LYS A 98 -5.96 8.74 -12.70
N LEU A 99 -7.16 9.14 -13.13
CA LEU A 99 -7.73 10.44 -12.74
C LEU A 99 -7.92 10.53 -11.22
N HIS A 100 -8.47 9.48 -10.59
CA HIS A 100 -8.62 9.42 -9.14
C HIS A 100 -7.27 9.43 -8.42
N GLU A 101 -6.27 8.68 -8.90
CA GLU A 101 -4.92 8.70 -8.32
C GLU A 101 -4.30 10.10 -8.38
N GLN A 102 -4.48 10.82 -9.50
CA GLN A 102 -4.00 12.19 -9.64
C GLN A 102 -4.73 13.16 -8.69
N GLN A 103 -6.04 12.99 -8.50
CA GLN A 103 -6.82 13.78 -7.53
C GLN A 103 -6.31 13.55 -6.10
N ASP A 104 -6.14 12.30 -5.70
CA ASP A 104 -5.61 11.94 -4.38
C ASP A 104 -4.20 12.52 -4.15
N TYR A 105 -3.36 12.48 -5.18
CA TYR A 105 -2.04 13.11 -5.14
C TYR A 105 -2.13 14.62 -4.94
N ASN A 106 -2.96 15.30 -5.72
CA ASN A 106 -3.17 16.75 -5.62
C ASN A 106 -3.71 17.15 -4.25
N ASP A 107 -4.63 16.38 -3.68
CA ASP A 107 -5.19 16.63 -2.34
C ASP A 107 -4.14 16.48 -1.24
N ARG A 108 -3.24 15.49 -1.35
CA ARG A 108 -2.10 15.33 -0.43
C ARG A 108 -1.14 16.52 -0.52
N VAL A 109 -0.82 16.97 -1.72
CA VAL A 109 0.04 18.15 -1.94
C VAL A 109 -0.62 19.42 -1.41
N ALA A 110 -1.90 19.64 -1.70
CA ALA A 110 -2.66 20.80 -1.25
C ALA A 110 -2.76 20.84 0.29
N LYS A 111 -3.01 19.70 0.93
CA LYS A 111 -3.00 19.56 2.39
C LYS A 111 -1.62 19.91 2.97
N GLY A 112 -0.54 19.39 2.37
CA GLY A 112 0.83 19.68 2.76
C GLY A 112 1.18 21.16 2.67
N LEU A 113 0.71 21.85 1.62
CA LEU A 113 0.90 23.28 1.41
C LEU A 113 0.10 24.13 2.41
N ARG A 114 -1.16 23.76 2.69
CA ARG A 114 -1.97 24.43 3.73
C ARG A 114 -1.29 24.39 5.10
N MET A 115 -0.79 23.22 5.50
CA MET A 115 -0.05 23.06 6.76
C MET A 115 1.24 23.90 6.79
N GLN A 116 1.97 23.96 5.66
CA GLN A 116 3.16 24.80 5.55
C GLN A 116 2.83 26.28 5.74
N ASN A 117 1.77 26.76 5.08
CA ASN A 117 1.35 28.16 5.19
C ASN A 117 0.93 28.52 6.63
N VAL A 118 0.25 27.61 7.34
CA VAL A 118 -0.10 27.79 8.77
C VAL A 118 1.16 27.90 9.62
N TYR A 119 2.13 27.00 9.41
CA TYR A 119 3.42 27.03 10.10
C TYR A 119 4.20 28.32 9.83
N ASP A 120 4.33 28.74 8.57
CA ASP A 120 5.07 29.95 8.19
C ASP A 120 4.40 31.23 8.70
N ALA A 121 3.07 31.27 8.72
CA ALA A 121 2.31 32.39 9.30
C ALA A 121 2.47 32.43 10.83
N TYR A 122 2.57 31.28 11.49
CA TYR A 122 2.88 31.20 12.91
C TYR A 122 4.30 31.69 13.20
N MET A 123 5.31 31.17 12.50
CA MET A 123 6.71 31.53 12.73
C MET A 123 6.94 33.03 12.54
N ARG A 124 6.32 33.65 11.52
CA ARG A 124 6.35 35.11 11.34
C ARG A 124 5.68 35.87 12.49
N GLY A 125 4.53 35.38 12.97
CA GLY A 125 3.84 35.98 14.10
C GLY A 125 4.58 35.84 15.43
N LEU A 126 5.29 34.74 15.62
CA LEU A 126 6.10 34.51 16.81
C LEU A 126 7.39 35.35 16.76
N ALA A 127 8.06 35.40 15.61
CA ALA A 127 9.24 36.23 15.40
C ALA A 127 8.93 37.72 15.66
N SER A 128 7.77 38.22 15.24
CA SER A 128 7.41 39.62 15.51
C SER A 128 7.16 39.92 17.00
N ILE A 129 6.79 38.92 17.80
CA ILE A 129 6.66 39.06 19.26
C ILE A 129 8.04 39.04 19.91
N ILE A 130 8.91 38.10 19.51
CA ILE A 130 10.25 37.93 20.09
C ILE A 130 11.17 39.10 19.76
N LEU A 131 11.06 39.66 18.56
CA LEU A 131 11.93 40.76 18.09
C LEU A 131 11.50 42.15 18.61
N LYS A 132 10.45 42.26 19.42
CA LYS A 132 10.07 43.56 20.00
C LYS A 132 11.20 44.06 20.93
N PRO A 133 11.72 45.28 20.71
CA PRO A 133 12.70 45.87 21.62
C PRO A 133 12.04 46.11 22.98
N ASN A 134 12.66 45.60 24.06
CA ASN A 134 12.16 45.51 25.43
C ASN A 134 11.14 44.37 25.65
N ILE A 135 11.65 43.19 26.02
CA ILE A 135 10.94 41.90 26.20
C ILE A 135 10.05 41.89 27.47
N ASN A 136 9.49 43.03 27.88
CA ASN A 136 8.49 43.07 28.93
C ASN A 136 7.13 42.71 28.31
N LEU A 137 6.97 41.44 27.97
CA LEU A 137 5.72 40.91 27.44
C LEU A 137 4.65 40.97 28.51
N THR A 138 3.51 41.54 28.13
CA THR A 138 2.33 41.57 29.00
C THR A 138 1.73 40.16 29.14
N SER A 139 1.05 39.89 30.26
CA SER A 139 0.38 38.60 30.48
C SER A 139 -0.61 38.24 29.37
N SER A 140 -1.22 39.23 28.72
CA SER A 140 -2.12 39.04 27.58
C SER A 140 -1.37 38.62 26.31
N GLU A 141 -0.19 39.18 26.03
CA GLU A 141 0.66 38.77 24.90
C GLU A 141 1.17 37.33 25.07
N LEU A 142 1.54 36.95 26.30
CA LEU A 142 1.93 35.57 26.62
C LEU A 142 0.76 34.60 26.44
N LEU A 143 -0.43 34.97 26.92
CA LEU A 143 -1.63 34.16 26.72
C LEU A 143 -1.99 34.01 25.24
N PHE A 144 -1.81 35.08 24.45
CA PHE A 144 -2.01 35.05 23.00
C PHE A 144 -0.97 34.19 22.28
N ALA A 145 0.31 34.29 22.65
CA ALA A 145 1.36 33.43 22.11
C ALA A 145 1.10 31.96 22.42
N ARG A 146 0.67 31.66 23.65
CA ARG A 146 0.28 30.31 24.08
C ARG A 146 -0.89 29.78 23.25
N SER A 147 -2.01 30.49 23.21
CA SER A 147 -3.22 30.03 22.50
C SER A 147 -2.95 29.79 21.02
N ARG A 148 -2.16 30.67 20.38
CA ARG A 148 -1.76 30.51 18.98
C ARG A 148 -0.83 29.31 18.78
N THR A 149 0.08 29.05 19.72
CA THR A 149 0.98 27.89 19.65
C THR A 149 0.20 26.59 19.76
N LEU A 150 -0.73 26.47 20.71
CA LEU A 150 -1.58 25.29 20.87
C LEU A 150 -2.43 25.05 19.62
N SER A 151 -3.06 26.10 19.09
CA SER A 151 -3.88 25.98 17.86
C SER A 151 -3.08 25.54 16.64
N VAL A 152 -1.81 25.96 16.54
CA VAL A 152 -0.93 25.56 15.44
C VAL A 152 -0.44 24.13 15.61
N LEU A 153 -0.08 23.73 16.84
CA LEU A 153 0.28 22.35 17.13
C LEU A 153 -0.84 21.40 16.67
N ASP A 154 -2.10 21.68 16.99
CA ASP A 154 -3.23 20.82 16.59
C ASP A 154 -3.43 20.69 15.06
N GLN A 155 -2.91 21.65 14.27
CA GLN A 155 -3.13 21.70 12.82
C GLN A 155 -1.98 21.13 11.98
N ILE A 156 -0.80 20.95 12.57
CA ILE A 156 0.40 20.52 11.85
C ILE A 156 0.66 19.02 12.06
N ASP A 157 1.35 18.40 11.11
CA ASP A 157 1.72 16.99 11.20
C ASP A 157 2.79 16.73 12.28
N LEU A 158 2.96 15.47 12.64
CA LEU A 158 3.85 15.00 13.71
C LEU A 158 5.30 15.49 13.56
N LYS A 159 5.82 15.49 12.32
CA LYS A 159 7.20 15.92 12.04
C LYS A 159 7.35 17.42 12.29
N ARG A 160 6.37 18.21 11.87
CA ARG A 160 6.34 19.66 12.10
C ARG A 160 6.08 20.03 13.56
N LYS A 161 5.24 19.28 14.30
CA LYS A 161 5.08 19.43 15.76
C LYS A 161 6.42 19.34 16.47
N TRP A 162 7.22 18.33 16.13
CA TRP A 162 8.56 18.16 16.69
C TRP A 162 9.48 19.35 16.39
N TYR A 163 9.59 19.78 15.11
CA TYR A 163 10.42 20.94 14.75
C TYR A 163 9.99 22.21 15.48
N LEU A 164 8.69 22.43 15.61
CA LEU A 164 8.16 23.58 16.33
C LEU A 164 8.56 23.54 17.81
N ILE A 165 8.37 22.41 18.49
CA ILE A 165 8.70 22.29 19.91
C ILE A 165 10.20 22.40 20.12
N LYS A 166 11.00 21.77 19.25
CA LYS A 166 12.46 21.92 19.26
C LYS A 166 12.87 23.38 19.06
N PHE A 167 12.25 24.10 18.12
CA PHE A 167 12.52 25.52 17.94
C PHE A 167 12.18 26.35 19.18
N LEU A 168 11.02 26.10 19.79
CA LEU A 168 10.61 26.78 21.03
C LEU A 168 11.57 26.48 22.18
N TYR A 169 12.09 25.26 22.24
CA TYR A 169 13.09 24.83 23.19
C TYR A 169 14.46 25.51 22.96
N ASP A 170 15.00 25.41 21.74
CA ASP A 170 16.30 25.96 21.35
C ASP A 170 16.34 27.49 21.47
N SER A 171 15.16 28.14 21.39
CA SER A 171 14.99 29.59 21.57
C SER A 171 14.72 30.00 23.03
N GLU A 172 14.80 29.06 23.99
CA GLU A 172 14.51 29.28 25.41
C GLU A 172 13.09 29.82 25.70
N LEU A 173 12.14 29.54 24.80
CA LEU A 173 10.74 29.99 24.94
C LEU A 173 9.91 29.04 25.82
N LEU A 174 10.34 27.78 25.95
CA LEU A 174 9.68 26.80 26.82
C LEU A 174 10.16 26.88 28.28
N TYR A 175 11.32 27.48 28.52
CA TYR A 175 12.00 27.44 29.81
C TYR A 175 12.69 28.77 30.11
N VAL A 176 12.39 29.36 31.27
CA VAL A 176 13.14 30.52 31.77
C VAL A 176 13.62 30.21 33.18
N ARG A 177 14.94 30.21 33.37
CA ARG A 177 15.63 29.69 34.55
C ARG A 177 15.43 30.52 35.82
N ASP A 178 15.22 31.84 35.71
CA ASP A 178 15.42 32.74 36.86
C ASP A 178 14.26 33.71 37.20
N VAL A 179 13.20 33.82 36.40
CA VAL A 179 12.15 34.86 36.62
C VAL A 179 10.72 34.32 36.73
N GLY A 180 10.52 33.01 36.77
CA GLY A 180 9.19 32.41 37.02
C GLY A 180 8.15 32.60 35.89
N TYR A 181 8.49 33.32 34.81
CA TYR A 181 7.63 33.50 33.64
C TYR A 181 8.10 32.63 32.48
N ARG A 182 7.22 31.73 32.02
CA ARG A 182 7.43 30.93 30.80
C ARG A 182 6.82 31.67 29.62
N PHE A 183 7.53 31.71 28.50
CA PHE A 183 7.01 32.36 27.30
C PHE A 183 5.88 31.53 26.66
N VAL A 184 6.07 30.21 26.53
CA VAL A 184 5.05 29.28 26.04
C VAL A 184 4.85 28.12 27.01
N ASP A 185 3.65 28.01 27.57
CA ASP A 185 3.21 26.83 28.32
C ASP A 185 2.49 25.84 27.39
N LEU A 186 3.07 24.65 27.23
CA LEU A 186 2.53 23.56 26.42
C LEU A 186 1.44 22.75 27.14
N GLY A 187 1.06 23.12 28.36
CA GLY A 187 0.01 22.43 29.11
C GLY A 187 -1.30 22.35 28.31
N GLY A 188 -1.80 21.13 28.13
CA GLY A 188 -2.99 20.79 27.34
C GLY A 188 -2.74 20.56 25.85
N ALA A 189 -1.49 20.65 25.36
CA ALA A 189 -1.18 20.36 23.96
C ALA A 189 -1.37 18.86 23.62
N ASP A 190 -1.92 18.58 22.45
CA ASP A 190 -1.89 17.23 21.88
C ASP A 190 -0.51 16.96 21.25
N LEU A 191 0.31 16.19 21.98
CA LEU A 191 1.65 15.78 21.56
C LEU A 191 1.69 14.28 21.20
N SER A 192 0.53 13.70 20.86
CA SER A 192 0.39 12.30 20.53
C SER A 192 1.14 11.95 19.26
N ASN A 193 1.79 10.78 19.27
CA ASN A 193 2.57 10.26 18.15
C ASN A 193 3.76 11.13 17.74
N VAL A 194 4.04 12.21 18.48
CA VAL A 194 5.28 12.96 18.29
C VAL A 194 6.39 12.12 18.89
N THR A 195 7.18 11.51 18.01
CA THR A 195 8.42 10.85 18.43
C THR A 195 9.43 11.95 18.69
N PHE A 196 9.61 12.30 19.96
CA PHE A 196 10.71 13.15 20.33
C PHE A 196 11.97 12.33 20.40
N GLU A 197 12.98 12.73 19.65
CA GLU A 197 14.34 12.23 19.81
C GLU A 197 15.14 13.33 20.51
N PHE A 198 14.90 13.42 21.80
CA PHE A 198 15.55 14.35 22.71
C PHE A 198 16.82 13.73 23.30
N TYR A 199 17.69 13.24 22.40
CA TYR A 199 18.95 12.64 22.81
C TYR A 199 19.82 13.72 23.45
N GLN A 200 20.11 13.57 24.76
CA GLN A 200 20.94 14.51 25.51
C GLN A 200 20.43 15.96 25.55
N SER A 201 19.11 16.17 25.41
CA SER A 201 18.52 17.52 25.53
C SER A 201 18.24 17.88 26.99
N ASN A 202 18.39 19.17 27.34
CA ASN A 202 18.10 19.70 28.67
C ASN A 202 16.66 20.21 28.80
N LEU A 203 15.74 19.31 29.06
CA LEU A 203 14.31 19.58 29.24
C LEU A 203 13.94 19.84 30.71
N SER A 204 14.90 20.26 31.53
CA SER A 204 14.67 20.49 32.95
C SER A 204 13.62 21.58 33.19
N GLY A 205 12.76 21.38 34.18
CA GLY A 205 11.74 22.33 34.63
C GLY A 205 10.52 22.46 33.71
N LEU A 206 10.43 21.70 32.61
CA LEU A 206 9.28 21.79 31.72
C LEU A 206 7.98 21.31 32.39
N HIS A 207 6.84 21.85 31.97
CA HIS A 207 5.52 21.45 32.46
C HIS A 207 4.75 20.81 31.32
N PHE A 208 4.49 19.51 31.45
CA PHE A 208 3.74 18.69 30.52
C PHE A 208 2.34 18.36 31.06
N ASN A 209 1.76 19.31 31.80
CA ASN A 209 0.49 19.10 32.49
C ASN A 209 -0.65 18.94 31.48
N ASN A 210 -1.44 17.87 31.61
CA ASN A 210 -2.54 17.53 30.68
C ASN A 210 -2.12 17.36 29.20
N CYS A 211 -0.82 17.17 28.91
CA CYS A 211 -0.38 16.86 27.55
C CYS A 211 -0.82 15.44 27.16
N HIS A 212 -1.34 15.26 25.95
CA HIS A 212 -1.62 13.92 25.42
C HIS A 212 -0.34 13.35 24.79
N PHE A 213 0.11 12.19 25.27
CA PHE A 213 1.30 11.51 24.77
C PHE A 213 0.94 10.11 24.27
N GLU A 214 1.39 9.77 23.09
CA GLU A 214 1.32 8.42 22.54
C GLU A 214 2.71 8.05 22.03
N GLN A 215 3.36 7.08 22.68
CA GLN A 215 4.70 6.57 22.32
C GLN A 215 5.84 7.59 22.39
N LEU A 216 5.88 8.35 23.49
CA LEU A 216 6.90 9.36 23.72
C LEU A 216 8.23 8.74 24.16
N ARG A 217 9.35 9.22 23.64
CA ARG A 217 10.70 8.77 24.01
C ARG A 217 11.55 9.97 24.47
N PHE A 218 12.29 9.80 25.56
CA PHE A 218 13.17 10.81 26.14
C PHE A 218 14.60 10.29 26.33
N ASP A 219 15.05 9.33 25.52
CA ASP A 219 16.33 8.63 25.71
C ASP A 219 17.50 9.59 26.00
N GLN A 220 18.15 9.46 27.16
CA GLN A 220 19.24 10.32 27.65
C GLN A 220 18.92 11.81 27.88
N ALA A 221 17.65 12.20 27.94
CA ALA A 221 17.28 13.58 28.25
C ALA A 221 17.52 13.94 29.73
N ASP A 222 17.76 15.22 30.00
CA ASP A 222 17.68 15.79 31.34
C ASP A 222 16.27 16.34 31.56
N LEU A 223 15.50 15.72 32.46
CA LEU A 223 14.12 16.10 32.82
C LEU A 223 14.04 16.53 34.29
N GLN A 224 15.13 17.04 34.87
CA GLN A 224 15.13 17.50 36.26
C GLN A 224 14.03 18.53 36.53
N ASN A 225 13.31 18.41 37.64
CA ASN A 225 12.22 19.31 38.06
C ASN A 225 11.06 19.42 37.06
N THR A 226 10.95 18.51 36.09
CA THR A 226 9.85 18.49 35.11
C THR A 226 8.55 17.97 35.74
N GLN A 227 7.42 18.55 35.36
CA GLN A 227 6.09 18.21 35.87
C GLN A 227 5.28 17.44 34.82
N PHE A 228 4.82 16.23 35.16
CA PHE A 228 3.99 15.36 34.32
C PHE A 228 2.62 15.11 34.97
N ASN A 229 1.90 16.18 35.32
CA ASN A 229 0.61 16.04 36.01
C ASN A 229 -0.52 15.72 35.02
N SER A 230 -1.41 14.80 35.39
CA SER A 230 -2.63 14.48 34.63
C SER A 230 -2.37 14.01 33.19
N VAL A 231 -1.26 13.30 32.97
CA VAL A 231 -1.02 12.64 31.68
C VAL A 231 -2.08 11.56 31.44
N PRO A 232 -2.69 11.44 30.25
CA PRO A 232 -3.72 10.44 30.00
C PRO A 232 -3.27 9.00 30.25
N SER A 233 -4.20 8.17 30.72
CA SER A 233 -3.93 6.80 31.17
C SER A 233 -3.55 5.81 30.06
N SER A 234 -3.69 6.20 28.79
CA SER A 234 -3.28 5.41 27.62
C SER A 234 -1.85 5.69 27.17
N SER A 235 -1.15 6.61 27.82
CA SER A 235 0.19 7.03 27.39
C SER A 235 1.23 5.93 27.61
N LYS A 236 2.06 5.72 26.59
CA LYS A 236 3.29 4.90 26.64
C LYS A 236 4.47 5.85 26.57
N ILE A 237 5.24 5.95 27.65
CA ILE A 237 6.37 6.89 27.74
C ILE A 237 7.64 6.14 28.10
N ASP A 238 8.70 6.40 27.36
CA ASP A 238 10.01 5.78 27.49
C ASP A 238 11.03 6.83 27.97
N PHE A 239 11.34 6.79 29.27
CA PHE A 239 12.33 7.61 29.95
C PHE A 239 13.68 6.89 30.10
N ARG A 240 14.06 5.96 29.23
CA ARG A 240 15.34 5.26 29.37
C ARG A 240 16.53 6.22 29.49
N ARG A 241 17.42 5.95 30.45
CA ARG A 241 18.66 6.72 30.67
C ARG A 241 18.45 8.21 30.96
N VAL A 242 17.27 8.58 31.46
CA VAL A 242 16.90 9.98 31.72
C VAL A 242 17.34 10.42 33.12
N ASN A 243 17.65 11.70 33.26
CA ASN A 243 17.80 12.33 34.56
C ASN A 243 16.46 12.87 35.10
N LEU A 244 15.94 12.30 36.20
CA LEU A 244 14.61 12.57 36.74
C LEU A 244 14.62 13.21 38.15
N ILE A 245 15.69 13.90 38.54
CA ILE A 245 15.80 14.55 39.86
C ILE A 245 14.69 15.57 40.05
N GLY A 246 13.89 15.43 41.11
CA GLY A 246 12.85 16.40 41.46
C GLY A 246 11.69 16.48 40.46
N SER A 247 11.65 15.60 39.46
CA SER A 247 10.53 15.49 38.53
C SER A 247 9.30 14.95 39.27
N ASN A 248 8.11 15.41 38.88
CA ASN A 248 6.85 14.99 39.49
C ASN A 248 6.01 14.21 38.48
N PHE A 249 5.71 12.96 38.82
CA PHE A 249 4.87 12.07 38.03
C PHE A 249 3.57 11.80 38.77
N ASN A 250 2.62 12.73 38.64
CA ASN A 250 1.25 12.50 39.08
C ASN A 250 0.41 12.00 37.90
N THR A 251 0.59 10.74 37.56
CA THR A 251 -0.09 10.09 36.44
C THR A 251 -1.17 9.12 36.93
N PRO A 252 -2.27 8.92 36.18
CA PRO A 252 -3.28 7.91 36.50
C PRO A 252 -2.70 6.49 36.39
N TYR A 253 -3.27 5.56 37.16
CA TYR A 253 -2.83 4.17 37.41
C TYR A 253 -2.53 3.27 36.18
N LYS A 254 -2.83 3.70 34.95
CA LYS A 254 -2.67 2.85 33.73
C LYS A 254 -1.61 3.33 32.74
N THR A 255 -0.86 4.38 33.05
CA THR A 255 0.22 4.84 32.18
C THR A 255 1.36 3.81 32.15
N TYR A 256 1.80 3.43 30.95
CA TYR A 256 2.97 2.58 30.77
C TYR A 256 4.22 3.45 30.75
N VAL A 257 5.08 3.28 31.74
CA VAL A 257 6.29 4.09 31.90
C VAL A 257 7.51 3.17 31.94
N ASN A 258 8.41 3.34 30.98
CA ASN A 258 9.72 2.70 31.00
C ASN A 258 10.75 3.68 31.57
N ILE A 259 11.34 3.36 32.71
CA ILE A 259 12.39 4.17 33.37
C ILE A 259 13.70 3.39 33.51
N SER A 260 13.93 2.34 32.73
CA SER A 260 15.15 1.55 32.85
C SER A 260 16.40 2.42 32.61
N ASP A 261 17.46 2.16 33.38
CA ASP A 261 18.72 2.93 33.36
C ASP A 261 18.61 4.43 33.71
N SER A 262 17.47 4.90 34.23
CA SER A 262 17.28 6.32 34.59
C SER A 262 17.86 6.65 35.97
N PHE A 263 18.26 7.91 36.16
CA PHE A 263 18.68 8.42 37.47
C PHE A 263 17.48 8.98 38.25
N LEU A 264 17.16 8.33 39.37
CA LEU A 264 16.05 8.67 40.27
C LEU A 264 16.59 8.89 41.70
N PRO A 265 17.00 10.10 42.06
CA PRO A 265 17.41 10.38 43.43
C PRO A 265 16.21 10.59 44.36
N ASN A 266 16.48 10.65 45.66
CA ASN A 266 15.49 10.89 46.70
C ASN A 266 14.69 12.17 46.41
N GLY A 267 13.35 12.05 46.34
CA GLY A 267 12.44 13.17 46.11
C GLY A 267 11.73 13.18 44.75
N THR A 268 12.01 12.24 43.84
CA THR A 268 11.14 12.03 42.67
C THR A 268 9.82 11.42 43.13
N PHE A 269 8.75 12.21 43.09
CA PHE A 269 7.41 11.74 43.45
C PHE A 269 6.84 10.97 42.27
N ILE A 270 6.68 9.68 42.49
CA ILE A 270 6.07 8.74 41.58
C ILE A 270 4.78 8.27 42.25
N THR A 271 3.65 8.79 41.80
CA THR A 271 2.35 8.28 42.25
C THR A 271 1.74 7.46 41.13
N SER A 272 1.43 6.19 41.43
CA SER A 272 0.47 5.38 40.66
C SER A 272 0.85 5.04 39.20
N PHE A 273 1.89 4.23 38.95
CA PHE A 273 2.07 3.61 37.63
C PHE A 273 2.49 2.14 37.68
N ARG A 274 2.20 1.41 36.60
CA ARG A 274 2.75 0.07 36.37
C ARG A 274 4.13 0.21 35.75
N SER A 275 5.15 -0.08 36.54
CA SER A 275 6.54 -0.06 36.08
C SER A 275 6.92 -1.44 35.53
N PHE A 276 7.63 -1.47 34.40
CA PHE A 276 8.26 -2.68 33.87
C PHE A 276 9.78 -2.50 33.90
N GLY A 277 10.51 -3.51 34.39
CA GLY A 277 11.97 -3.56 34.31
C GLY A 277 12.71 -2.58 35.24
N VAL A 278 12.08 -2.10 36.31
CA VAL A 278 12.75 -1.19 37.25
C VAL A 278 13.53 -2.00 38.27
N ASN A 279 14.86 -1.96 38.16
CA ASN A 279 15.73 -2.22 39.31
C ASN A 279 15.60 -1.02 40.26
N LEU A 280 14.53 -0.97 41.04
CA LEU A 280 14.41 -0.04 42.17
C LEU A 280 15.44 -0.46 43.21
N LEU A 281 16.68 0.01 43.06
CA LEU A 281 17.71 -0.10 44.08
C LEU A 281 17.28 0.75 45.29
N LYS A 282 16.47 0.15 46.17
CA LYS A 282 16.21 0.33 47.63
C LYS A 282 16.51 1.65 48.37
N ASN A 283 16.81 2.78 47.72
CA ASN A 283 17.28 3.99 48.38
C ASN A 283 16.32 5.19 48.29
N GLY A 284 15.26 5.14 47.49
CA GLY A 284 14.24 6.20 47.41
C GLY A 284 12.87 5.70 47.82
N GLY A 285 12.16 6.44 48.67
CA GLY A 285 10.84 6.09 49.23
C GLY A 285 9.72 6.10 48.20
N ALA A 286 9.69 5.10 47.31
CA ALA A 286 8.52 4.79 46.52
C ALA A 286 7.46 4.17 47.44
N GLU A 287 6.30 4.81 47.57
CA GLU A 287 5.13 4.19 48.20
C GLU A 287 4.69 2.98 47.35
N GLU A 288 4.37 1.87 48.01
CA GLU A 288 4.20 0.54 47.41
C GLU A 288 3.20 0.51 46.24
N GLY A 289 3.72 0.57 45.01
CA GLY A 289 2.98 0.24 43.79
C GLY A 289 3.20 -1.23 43.42
N GLU A 290 2.10 -1.97 43.20
CA GLU A 290 2.15 -3.38 42.83
C GLU A 290 2.88 -3.60 41.48
N CYS A 291 4.08 -4.19 41.53
CA CYS A 291 4.85 -4.54 40.34
C CYS A 291 4.34 -5.87 39.75
N TYR A 292 3.28 -5.82 38.94
CA TYR A 292 2.81 -6.96 38.15
C TYR A 292 3.19 -6.81 36.67
N GLY A 293 4.23 -7.52 36.22
CA GLY A 293 4.62 -7.53 34.81
C GLY A 293 5.70 -8.55 34.46
N ASN A 294 5.44 -9.37 33.44
CA ASN A 294 6.40 -10.31 32.86
C ASN A 294 7.44 -9.53 32.01
N PRO A 295 8.76 -9.64 32.28
CA PRO A 295 9.79 -8.82 31.64
C PRO A 295 10.03 -9.07 30.13
N TYR A 296 9.26 -9.95 29.46
CA TYR A 296 9.51 -10.38 28.08
C TYR A 296 8.43 -10.00 27.04
N GLU A 297 7.48 -9.12 27.35
CA GLU A 297 6.63 -8.53 26.29
C GLU A 297 7.42 -7.48 25.50
N ASN A 298 8.11 -7.96 24.45
CA ASN A 298 8.89 -7.13 23.54
C ASN A 298 8.05 -6.02 22.89
N PHE A 299 8.58 -4.80 22.96
CA PHE A 299 7.99 -3.54 22.50
C PHE A 299 7.77 -3.43 20.97
N THR A 300 8.11 -4.46 20.19
CA THR A 300 7.87 -4.52 18.76
C THR A 300 6.58 -5.29 18.49
N GLY A 301 5.44 -4.60 18.47
CA GLY A 301 4.11 -5.16 18.18
C GLY A 301 3.93 -5.74 16.76
N ARG A 302 4.92 -6.43 16.20
CA ARG A 302 4.79 -7.26 15.00
C ARG A 302 4.95 -8.72 15.42
N LYS A 303 3.82 -9.43 15.56
CA LYS A 303 3.86 -10.89 15.42
C LYS A 303 4.48 -11.20 14.04
N PRO A 304 5.53 -12.03 13.94
CA PRO A 304 5.93 -12.54 12.64
C PRO A 304 4.72 -13.28 12.02
N PRO A 305 4.47 -13.15 10.71
CA PRO A 305 3.40 -13.90 10.09
C PRO A 305 3.65 -15.40 10.32
N LEU A 306 2.67 -16.05 10.94
CA LEU A 306 2.57 -17.52 10.99
C LEU A 306 2.48 -18.03 9.55
N GLY A 307 3.59 -18.49 8.99
CA GLY A 307 3.58 -19.03 7.63
C GLY A 307 4.92 -19.06 6.90
N TRP A 308 6.00 -19.52 7.54
CA TRP A 308 7.18 -20.01 6.83
C TRP A 308 7.56 -21.37 7.38
N GLN A 309 6.76 -22.36 7.00
CA GLN A 309 7.11 -23.77 7.10
C GLN A 309 8.09 -24.03 5.95
N ARG A 310 9.34 -24.33 6.32
CA ARG A 310 10.44 -24.57 5.39
C ARG A 310 10.37 -26.03 4.95
N ASP A 311 9.67 -26.29 3.85
CA ASP A 311 9.83 -27.54 3.11
C ASP A 311 11.18 -27.49 2.40
N GLY A 312 12.00 -28.50 2.65
CA GLY A 312 13.35 -28.60 2.12
C GLY A 312 13.94 -29.98 2.35
N ASP A 313 13.22 -31.00 1.88
CA ASP A 313 13.80 -32.32 1.62
C ASP A 313 14.51 -32.32 0.26
N ALA A 314 15.70 -32.91 0.29
CA ALA A 314 16.35 -33.70 -0.75
C ALA A 314 16.21 -33.25 -2.22
N PHE A 315 17.29 -32.72 -2.79
CA PHE A 315 18.03 -33.27 -3.94
C PHE A 315 19.43 -32.64 -4.00
#